data_AF-A0A3A9B642-F1
#
_entry.id   AF-A0A3A9B642-F1
#
_cell.length_a   1.000
_cell.length_b   1.000
_cell.length_c   1.000
_cell.angle_alpha   90.00
_cell.angle_beta   90.00
_cell.angle_gamma   90.00
#
_symmetry.space_group_name_H-M   'P 1'
#
loop_
_entity.id
_entity.type
_entity.pdbx_description
1 polymer ?
#
loop_
_entity_poly.entity_id
_entity_poly.type
_entity_poly.pdbx_seq_one_letter_code
_entity_poly.pdbx_strand_id
1 'polypeptide(L)'
;MSLPRGISSFPLNRILKRIGEKHYGTHAMRHTFATRLLSKTSSHQEIKAVAELLGDDYKVVVKTYLHTDEDGKHNLVDMLND
;
A
#
# COMPACT_ATOMS: atom_id res chain seq x y z
N MET A 1 -21.39 27.99 3.11
CA MET A 1 -22.23 26.90 2.55
C MET A 1 -21.34 25.68 2.38
N SER A 2 -21.32 24.78 3.36
CA SER A 2 -20.44 23.60 3.37
C SER A 2 -21.16 22.43 2.68
N LEU A 3 -20.48 21.78 1.73
CA LEU A 3 -20.99 20.59 1.05
C LEU A 3 -21.12 19.40 2.02
N PRO A 4 -22.16 18.57 1.90
CA PRO A 4 -22.37 17.42 2.77
C PRO A 4 -21.29 16.35 2.51
N ARG A 5 -20.64 15.90 3.59
CA ARG A 5 -19.70 14.78 3.59
C ARG A 5 -20.49 13.48 3.35
N GLY A 6 -20.72 13.13 2.08
CA GLY A 6 -21.56 11.95 1.79
C GLY A 6 -21.60 11.46 0.35
N ILE A 7 -20.64 11.82 -0.51
CA ILE A 7 -20.64 11.37 -1.91
C ILE A 7 -19.28 10.76 -2.25
N SER A 8 -19.06 9.48 -1.96
CA SER A 8 -17.92 8.73 -2.53
C SER A 8 -17.91 7.21 -2.23
N SER A 9 -18.89 6.41 -2.71
CA SER A 9 -18.71 4.93 -2.70
C SER A 9 -19.75 4.06 -3.46
N PHE A 10 -20.69 4.64 -4.21
CA PHE A 10 -21.78 3.86 -4.84
C PHE A 10 -21.38 2.70 -5.77
N PRO A 11 -20.33 2.79 -6.62
CA PRO A 11 -20.00 1.70 -7.55
C PRO A 11 -19.32 0.51 -6.86
N LEU A 12 -18.34 0.78 -5.98
CA LEU A 12 -17.53 -0.27 -5.35
C LEU A 12 -18.38 -1.15 -4.43
N ASN A 13 -19.28 -0.55 -3.64
CA ASN A 13 -20.16 -1.31 -2.74
C ASN A 13 -21.08 -2.25 -3.51
N ARG A 14 -21.55 -1.83 -4.68
CA ARG A 14 -22.40 -2.66 -5.54
C ARG A 14 -21.62 -3.87 -6.07
N ILE A 15 -20.36 -3.69 -6.43
CA ILE A 15 -19.47 -4.78 -6.86
C ILE A 15 -19.20 -5.73 -5.69
N LEU A 16 -18.77 -5.21 -4.54
CA LEU A 16 -18.48 -5.99 -3.33
C LEU A 16 -19.69 -6.82 -2.88
N LYS A 17 -20.87 -6.21 -2.86
CA LYS A 17 -22.13 -6.89 -2.54
C LYS A 17 -22.47 -8.00 -3.56
N ARG A 18 -22.20 -7.78 -4.85
CA ARG A 18 -22.44 -8.78 -5.90
C ARG A 18 -21.54 -10.01 -5.75
N ILE A 19 -20.28 -9.82 -5.33
CA ILE A 19 -19.33 -10.91 -5.14
C ILE A 19 -19.39 -11.53 -3.73
N GLY A 20 -20.31 -11.07 -2.86
CA GLY A 20 -20.47 -11.59 -1.50
C GLY A 20 -19.39 -11.15 -0.52
N GLU A 21 -18.56 -10.15 -0.88
CA GLU A 21 -17.48 -9.65 -0.04
C GLU A 21 -17.96 -8.58 0.94
N LYS A 22 -17.23 -8.45 2.06
CA LYS A 22 -17.49 -7.40 3.05
C LYS A 22 -17.29 -6.01 2.45
N HIS A 23 -17.88 -5.01 3.09
CA HIS A 23 -17.69 -3.63 2.68
C HIS A 23 -16.23 -3.20 2.87
N TYR A 24 -15.63 -2.66 1.82
CA TYR A 24 -14.30 -2.07 1.82
C TYR A 24 -14.39 -0.66 1.26
N GLY A 25 -13.74 0.29 1.92
CA GLY A 25 -13.56 1.63 1.35
C GLY A 25 -12.52 1.63 0.22
N THR A 26 -12.52 2.67 -0.60
CA THR A 26 -11.50 2.89 -1.65
C THR A 26 -10.08 2.94 -1.08
N HIS A 27 -9.94 3.33 0.18
CA HIS A 27 -8.65 3.33 0.89
C HIS A 27 -8.08 1.91 1.07
N ALA A 28 -8.92 0.90 1.32
CA ALA A 28 -8.46 -0.49 1.40
C ALA A 28 -7.93 -0.98 0.05
N MET A 29 -8.55 -0.57 -1.06
CA MET A 29 -8.04 -0.82 -2.41
C MET A 29 -6.68 -0.16 -2.65
N ARG A 30 -6.50 1.08 -2.18
CA ARG A 30 -5.20 1.77 -2.23
C ARG A 30 -4.12 0.97 -1.51
N HIS A 31 -4.42 0.44 -0.33
CA HIS A 31 -3.47 -0.41 0.39
C HIS A 31 -3.13 -1.67 -0.40
N THR A 32 -4.13 -2.40 -0.89
CA THR A 32 -3.92 -3.60 -1.71
C THR A 32 -3.09 -3.31 -2.97
N PHE A 33 -3.33 -2.18 -3.62
CA PHE A 33 -2.59 -1.75 -4.80
C PHE A 33 -1.12 -1.45 -4.45
N ALA A 34 -0.88 -0.63 -3.42
CA ALA A 34 0.47 -0.27 -2.97
C ALA A 34 1.28 -1.50 -2.55
N THR A 35 0.72 -2.38 -1.71
CA THR A 35 1.39 -3.60 -1.25
C THR A 35 1.74 -4.53 -2.40
N ARG A 36 0.86 -4.69 -3.40
CA ARG A 36 1.13 -5.53 -4.58
C ARG A 36 2.18 -4.95 -5.53
N LEU A 37 2.28 -3.63 -5.64
CA LEU A 37 3.36 -3.00 -6.38
C LEU A 37 4.69 -3.25 -5.67
N LEU A 38 4.75 -2.95 -4.37
CA LEU A 38 5.98 -3.08 -3.58
C LEU A 38 6.46 -4.53 -3.46
N SER A 39 5.55 -5.52 -3.45
CA SER A 39 5.96 -6.93 -3.46
C SER A 39 6.67 -7.37 -4.74
N LYS A 40 6.62 -6.55 -5.80
CA LYS A 40 7.30 -6.80 -7.08
C LYS A 40 8.50 -5.88 -7.31
N THR A 41 8.71 -4.89 -6.46
CA THR A 41 9.86 -4.00 -6.56
C THR A 41 11.07 -4.65 -5.92
N SER A 42 12.22 -4.55 -6.58
CA SER A 42 13.50 -5.06 -6.10
C SER A 42 14.51 -3.95 -5.83
N SER A 43 14.22 -2.70 -6.24
CA SER A 43 15.15 -1.57 -6.10
C SER A 43 14.54 -0.34 -5.43
N HIS A 44 15.41 0.48 -4.85
CA HIS A 44 15.02 1.77 -4.25
C HIS A 44 14.40 2.74 -5.27
N GLN A 45 14.86 2.72 -6.53
CA GLN A 45 14.30 3.57 -7.58
C GLN A 45 12.85 3.21 -7.91
N GLU A 46 12.53 1.91 -7.92
CA GLU A 46 11.16 1.44 -8.15
C GLU A 46 10.23 1.81 -7.00
N ILE A 47 10.69 1.73 -5.74
CA ILE A 47 9.89 2.16 -4.58
C ILE A 47 9.57 3.67 -4.67
N LYS A 48 10.52 4.47 -5.17
CA LYS A 48 10.27 5.90 -5.42
C LYS A 48 9.23 6.13 -6.51
N ALA A 49 9.30 5.37 -7.61
CA ALA A 49 8.27 5.42 -8.66
C ALA A 49 6.89 5.00 -8.13
N VAL A 50 6.81 4.01 -7.24
CA VAL A 50 5.55 3.63 -6.57
C VAL A 50 5.02 4.78 -5.71
N ALA A 51 5.88 5.51 -5.00
CA ALA A 51 5.45 6.69 -4.24
C ALA A 51 4.88 7.79 -5.13
N GLU A 52 5.51 8.06 -6.27
CA GLU A 52 5.01 8.99 -7.29
C GLU A 52 3.65 8.56 -7.86
N LEU A 53 3.47 7.27 -8.16
CA LEU A 53 2.20 6.71 -8.62
C LEU A 53 1.08 6.80 -7.57
N LEU A 54 1.42 6.66 -6.29
CA LEU A 54 0.48 6.77 -5.18
C LEU A 54 0.19 8.24 -4.79
N GLY A 55 0.94 9.19 -5.35
CA GLY A 55 0.89 10.61 -4.99
C GLY A 55 1.26 10.87 -3.54
N ASP A 56 2.19 10.07 -2.99
CA ASP A 56 2.56 10.09 -1.57
C ASP A 56 4.06 10.33 -1.39
N ASP A 57 4.44 10.75 -0.20
CA ASP A 57 5.86 10.85 0.16
C ASP A 57 6.50 9.47 0.30
N TYR A 58 7.69 9.29 -0.27
CA TYR A 58 8.48 8.06 -0.18
C TYR A 58 8.59 7.52 1.26
N LYS A 59 8.87 8.42 2.22
CA LYS A 59 8.98 8.06 3.64
C LYS A 59 7.68 7.48 4.21
N VAL A 60 6.54 8.01 3.76
CA VAL A 60 5.22 7.54 4.18
C VAL A 60 4.94 6.17 3.58
N VAL A 61 5.26 5.96 2.30
CA VAL A 61 5.09 4.67 1.63
C VAL A 61 5.92 3.58 2.32
N VAL A 62 7.20 3.83 2.57
CA VAL A 62 8.06 2.87 3.28
C VAL A 62 7.49 2.52 4.65
N LYS A 63 7.16 3.53 5.46
CA LYS A 63 6.61 3.29 6.81
C LYS A 63 5.29 2.50 6.80
N THR A 64 4.45 2.76 5.79
CA THR A 64 3.07 2.23 5.75
C THR A 64 3.00 0.82 5.17
N TYR A 65 3.91 0.45 4.28
CA TYR A 65 3.79 -0.78 3.49
C TYR A 65 5.01 -1.70 3.51
N LEU A 66 6.20 -1.17 3.81
CA LEU A 66 7.43 -1.95 3.90
C LEU A 66 7.68 -2.28 5.37
N HIS A 67 7.42 -3.54 5.73
CA HIS A 67 7.73 -4.09 7.04
C HIS A 67 8.89 -5.06 6.87
N THR A 68 9.95 -4.86 7.65
CA THR A 68 11.06 -5.81 7.75
C THR A 68 10.64 -6.99 8.61
N ASP A 69 10.92 -8.20 8.17
CA ASP A 69 10.87 -9.36 9.06
C ASP A 69 12.17 -9.43 9.90
N GLU A 70 12.15 -10.16 11.01
CA GLU A 70 13.28 -10.27 11.93
C GLU A 70 14.46 -11.06 11.31
N ASP A 71 14.18 -12.07 10.48
CA ASP A 71 15.20 -12.88 9.79
C ASP A 71 15.99 -12.02 8.78
N GLY A 72 15.31 -11.09 8.11
CA GLY A 72 15.93 -10.10 7.22
C GLY A 72 16.89 -9.17 7.93
N LYS A 73 16.66 -8.86 9.22
CA LYS A 73 17.59 -8.05 10.01
C LYS A 73 18.83 -8.83 10.43
N HIS A 74 18.66 -10.10 10.80
CA HIS A 74 19.78 -10.98 11.15
C HIS A 74 20.73 -11.18 9.96
N ASN A 75 20.18 -11.44 8.77
CA ASN A 75 20.97 -11.58 7.55
C ASN A 75 21.83 -10.34 7.24
N LEU A 76 21.33 -9.12 7.51
CA LEU A 76 22.09 -7.89 7.29
C LEU A 76 23.31 -7.77 8.22
N VAL A 77 23.20 -8.27 9.45
CA VAL A 77 24.32 -8.29 10.40
C VAL A 77 25.33 -9.36 9.99
N ASP A 78 24.85 -10.52 9.55
CA ASP A 78 25.72 -11.62 9.12
C ASP A 78 26.55 -11.23 7.89
N MET A 79 25.98 -10.45 6.95
CA MET A 79 26.71 -9.89 5.80
C MET A 79 27.89 -8.97 6.16
N LEU A 80 27.96 -8.45 7.39
CA LEU A 80 29.09 -7.62 7.84
C LEU A 80 30.25 -8.44 8.41
N ASN A 81 30.03 -9.73 8.66
CA ASN A 81 30.99 -10.64 9.28
C ASN A 81 31.68 -11.57 8.28
N ASP A 82 31.34 -11.49 6.99
CA ASP A 82 32.07 -12.08 5.85
C ASP A 82 33.15 -11.12 5.31
#